data_AF-A0AAN9FDH7-F1
#
_entry.id   AF-A0AAN9FDH7-F1
#
_cell.length_a   1.000
_cell.length_b   1.000
_cell.length_c   1.000
_cell.angle_alpha   90.00
_cell.angle_beta   90.00
_cell.angle_gamma   90.00
#
_symmetry.space_group_name_H-M   'P 1'
#
loop_
_entity.id
_entity.type
_entity.pdbx_description
1 polymer ?
#
loop_
_entity_poly.entity_id
_entity_poly.type
_entity_poly.pdbx_seq_one_letter_code
_entity_poly.pdbx_strand_id
1 'polypeptide(L)'
;MLKPAVPVIRCIGEFDKIVSTFKSKTLSLVSHSTARADTTQPNQRRRPPRPTSNWCEKTKMGSAPAQIPTSFGHELRACLRCRLVKTYDQFRESGCENCPFFKMEEDHERVVDCTTPNFNGIISVMDPTRSWAARWLRIGRFVPGVYTLAVSESLPEEMQAICEDERVQYNPPKRL
;
A
#
# COMPACT_ATOMS: atom_id res chain seq x y z
N MET A 1 -6.45 -8.74 -33.57
CA MET A 1 -5.61 -8.03 -32.58
C MET A 1 -6.35 -8.02 -31.25
N LEU A 2 -6.04 -8.98 -30.38
CA LEU A 2 -6.70 -9.16 -29.08
C LEU A 2 -5.89 -8.41 -28.01
N LYS A 3 -6.51 -7.43 -27.36
CA LYS A 3 -5.93 -6.73 -26.19
C LYS A 3 -6.01 -7.68 -24.99
N PRO A 4 -4.91 -7.94 -24.25
CA PRO A 4 -5.02 -8.62 -22.97
C PRO A 4 -5.66 -7.66 -21.96
N ALA A 5 -6.84 -8.03 -21.45
CA ALA A 5 -7.46 -7.38 -20.31
C ALA A 5 -6.63 -7.68 -19.07
N VAL A 6 -5.93 -6.67 -18.54
CA VAL A 6 -5.30 -6.74 -17.23
C VAL A 6 -6.43 -6.81 -16.19
N PRO A 7 -6.49 -7.84 -15.34
CA PRO A 7 -7.47 -7.89 -14.26
C PRO A 7 -7.07 -6.86 -13.20
N VAL A 8 -7.66 -5.67 -13.27
CA VAL A 8 -7.62 -4.71 -12.18
C VAL A 8 -8.42 -5.33 -11.02
N ILE A 9 -7.71 -5.91 -10.05
CA ILE A 9 -8.32 -6.33 -8.79
C ILE A 9 -8.84 -5.06 -8.12
N ARG A 10 -10.15 -4.82 -8.28
CA ARG A 10 -10.91 -3.84 -7.52
C ARG A 10 -10.90 -4.32 -6.07
N CYS A 11 -9.90 -3.91 -5.29
CA CYS A 11 -9.94 -3.98 -3.83
C CYS A 11 -10.98 -2.98 -3.30
N ILE A 12 -12.25 -3.24 -3.57
CA ILE A 12 -13.36 -2.53 -2.96
C ILE A 12 -13.79 -3.36 -1.75
N GLY A 13 -13.38 -2.91 -0.55
CA GLY A 13 -14.22 -2.99 0.64
C GLY A 13 -14.46 -4.33 1.37
N GLU A 14 -13.84 -5.45 1.01
CA GLU A 14 -14.11 -6.74 1.72
C GLU A 14 -13.03 -7.14 2.75
N PHE A 15 -11.92 -6.41 2.88
CA PHE A 15 -10.86 -6.76 3.86
C PHE A 15 -11.14 -6.31 5.30
N ASP A 16 -12.09 -5.39 5.53
CA ASP A 16 -12.44 -4.91 6.88
C ASP A 16 -13.05 -6.00 7.77
N LYS A 17 -13.65 -7.04 7.18
CA LYS A 17 -14.26 -8.15 7.92
C LYS A 17 -13.23 -9.15 8.45
N ILE A 18 -12.08 -9.32 7.77
CA ILE A 18 -11.07 -10.31 8.16
C ILE A 18 -10.33 -9.87 9.42
N VAL A 19 -10.03 -8.58 9.57
CA VAL A 19 -9.30 -8.06 10.75
C VAL A 19 -10.22 -7.87 11.96
N SER A 20 -11.50 -7.55 11.77
CA SER A 20 -12.47 -7.53 12.87
C SER A 20 -12.58 -8.88 13.56
N THR A 21 -12.44 -9.98 12.82
CA THR A 21 -12.55 -11.34 13.35
C THR A 21 -11.36 -11.72 14.24
N PHE A 22 -10.20 -11.08 14.06
CA PHE A 22 -8.98 -11.39 14.84
C PHE A 22 -8.95 -10.69 16.22
N LYS A 23 -9.70 -9.59 16.39
CA LYS A 23 -9.77 -8.85 17.68
C LYS A 23 -10.78 -9.43 18.68
N SER A 24 -11.69 -10.30 18.25
CA SER A 24 -12.77 -10.82 19.13
C SER A 24 -12.44 -12.15 19.84
N LYS A 25 -11.28 -12.77 19.61
CA LYS A 25 -10.95 -14.09 20.19
C LYS A 25 -10.08 -14.07 21.45
N THR A 26 -9.89 -12.91 22.08
CA THR A 26 -9.01 -12.79 23.26
C THR A 26 -9.70 -12.16 24.47
N LEU A 27 -10.84 -12.71 24.91
CA LEU A 27 -11.35 -12.53 26.28
C LEU A 27 -12.25 -13.73 26.64
N SER A 28 -11.78 -14.50 27.61
CA SER A 28 -12.37 -15.71 28.17
C SER A 28 -13.48 -15.42 29.19
N LEU A 29 -14.48 -16.31 29.22
CA LEU A 29 -15.30 -16.80 30.35
C LEU A 29 -15.82 -15.80 31.41
N VAL A 30 -17.14 -15.83 31.71
CA VAL A 30 -17.74 -16.55 32.86
C VAL A 30 -19.30 -16.46 32.78
N SER A 31 -19.91 -17.61 33.08
CA SER A 31 -21.24 -17.95 33.66
C SER A 31 -22.59 -17.78 32.94
N HIS A 32 -23.39 -18.83 33.19
CA HIS A 32 -24.75 -19.13 32.76
C HIS A 32 -25.83 -18.39 33.58
N SER A 33 -26.94 -18.00 32.95
CA SER A 33 -28.28 -18.23 33.50
C SER A 33 -29.35 -18.06 32.41
N THR A 34 -30.34 -18.94 32.45
CA THR A 34 -31.51 -19.09 31.57
C THR A 34 -32.55 -17.99 31.77
N ALA A 35 -33.14 -17.45 30.69
CA ALA A 35 -34.60 -17.28 30.57
C ALA A 35 -35.04 -16.60 29.27
N ARG A 36 -35.98 -17.28 28.60
CA ARG A 36 -37.19 -16.83 27.89
C ARG A 36 -37.10 -15.85 26.72
N ALA A 37 -37.90 -16.24 25.72
CA ALA A 37 -38.13 -15.57 24.46
C ALA A 37 -38.85 -14.23 24.64
N ASP A 38 -38.30 -13.20 24.01
CA ASP A 38 -39.05 -12.01 23.61
C ASP A 38 -38.83 -11.81 22.11
N THR A 39 -39.90 -12.01 21.35
CA THR A 39 -39.98 -11.69 19.92
C THR A 39 -40.01 -10.18 19.77
N THR A 40 -38.83 -9.54 19.83
CA THR A 40 -38.66 -8.14 19.43
C THR A 40 -38.05 -8.12 18.03
N GLN A 41 -38.78 -7.51 17.10
CA GLN A 41 -38.39 -7.36 15.69
C GLN A 41 -37.01 -6.70 15.56
N PRO A 42 -36.18 -7.12 14.58
CA PRO A 42 -34.85 -6.57 14.39
C PRO A 42 -34.91 -5.10 13.98
N ASN A 43 -34.30 -4.26 14.82
CA ASN A 43 -33.99 -2.86 14.58
C ASN A 43 -33.38 -2.69 13.17
N GLN A 44 -34.17 -2.17 12.24
CA GLN A 44 -33.74 -1.85 10.89
C GLN A 44 -32.65 -0.78 10.99
N ARG A 45 -31.38 -1.20 10.97
CA ARG A 45 -30.25 -0.31 10.76
C ARG A 45 -30.47 0.39 9.42
N ARG A 46 -30.97 1.62 9.46
CA ARG A 46 -31.13 2.45 8.27
C ARG A 46 -29.78 2.48 7.57
N ARG A 47 -29.74 2.00 6.33
CA ARG A 47 -28.55 2.15 5.47
C ARG A 47 -28.17 3.63 5.49
N PRO A 48 -26.88 3.97 5.68
CA PRO A 48 -26.46 5.34 5.45
C PRO A 48 -26.88 5.74 4.02
N PRO A 49 -27.30 6.99 3.80
CA PRO A 49 -27.73 7.44 2.48
C PRO A 49 -26.61 7.18 1.47
N ARG A 50 -27.00 6.76 0.27
CA ARG A 50 -26.08 6.58 -0.86
C ARG A 50 -25.32 7.91 -1.02
N PRO A 51 -23.98 7.89 -1.01
CA PRO A 51 -23.21 9.10 -1.23
C PRO A 51 -23.63 9.73 -2.56
N THR A 52 -24.28 10.90 -2.49
CA THR A 52 -24.51 11.77 -3.64
C THR A 52 -23.13 12.13 -4.20
N SER A 53 -23.02 12.39 -5.50
CA SER A 53 -21.82 12.40 -6.33
C SER A 53 -20.74 13.46 -6.03
N ASN A 54 -20.61 13.90 -4.78
CA ASN A 54 -19.69 14.91 -4.29
C ASN A 54 -18.60 14.34 -3.36
N TRP A 55 -18.34 13.03 -3.40
CA TRP A 55 -17.27 12.36 -2.64
C TRP A 55 -15.85 12.52 -3.21
N CYS A 56 -15.58 13.65 -3.87
CA CYS A 56 -14.25 13.95 -4.43
C CYS A 56 -13.69 15.30 -4.00
N GLU A 57 -14.24 15.93 -2.96
CA GLU A 57 -13.75 17.23 -2.51
C GLU A 57 -13.53 17.25 -1.01
N LYS A 58 -12.29 16.93 -0.64
CA LYS A 58 -11.51 17.39 0.52
C LYS A 58 -10.49 16.32 0.93
N THR A 59 -9.61 15.94 0.02
CA THR A 59 -8.28 15.45 0.42
C THR A 59 -7.30 16.56 0.11
N LYS A 60 -6.42 16.88 1.06
CA LYS A 60 -5.22 17.69 0.81
C LYS A 60 -4.38 16.95 -0.22
N MET A 61 -4.64 17.17 -1.51
CA MET A 61 -3.97 16.51 -2.63
C MET A 61 -2.67 17.28 -2.91
N GLY A 62 -1.61 16.94 -2.17
CA GLY A 62 -0.32 17.61 -2.26
C GLY A 62 0.68 16.98 -3.23
N SER A 63 0.33 15.92 -3.96
CA SER A 63 1.26 15.32 -4.93
C SER A 63 0.53 14.51 -6.01
N ALA A 64 1.04 14.56 -7.24
CA ALA A 64 0.58 13.74 -8.35
C ALA A 64 0.75 12.23 -8.03
N PRO A 65 -0.09 11.36 -8.59
CA PRO A 65 0.07 9.91 -8.46
C PRO A 65 1.36 9.44 -9.14
N ALA A 66 1.97 8.38 -8.60
CA ALA A 66 3.10 7.71 -9.23
C ALA A 66 2.69 7.05 -10.55
N GLN A 67 3.66 6.91 -11.45
CA GLN A 67 3.45 6.24 -12.72
C GLN A 67 3.10 4.76 -12.50
N ILE A 68 2.05 4.29 -13.20
CA ILE A 68 1.61 2.89 -13.12
C ILE A 68 2.60 2.01 -13.89
N PRO A 69 2.98 0.82 -13.38
CA PRO A 69 3.74 -0.15 -14.14
C PRO A 69 3.18 -0.40 -15.53
N THR A 70 4.01 -0.23 -16.56
CA THR A 70 3.62 -0.45 -17.97
C THR A 70 3.43 -1.93 -18.30
N SER A 71 4.04 -2.81 -17.51
CA SER A 71 4.00 -4.25 -17.69
C SER A 71 4.15 -4.95 -16.33
N PHE A 72 3.72 -6.22 -16.27
CA PHE A 72 3.67 -7.02 -15.04
C PHE A 72 4.57 -8.27 -15.10
N GLY A 73 5.62 -8.21 -15.91
CA GLY A 73 6.59 -9.29 -16.08
C GLY A 73 7.76 -9.22 -15.09
N HIS A 74 8.87 -9.85 -15.46
CA HIS A 74 10.09 -9.94 -14.65
C HIS A 74 10.87 -8.61 -14.56
N GLU A 75 10.48 -7.61 -15.35
CA GLU A 75 11.05 -6.26 -15.34
C GLU A 75 10.57 -5.40 -14.17
N LEU A 76 9.59 -5.87 -13.40
CA LEU A 76 9.10 -5.18 -12.21
C LEU A 76 10.16 -5.15 -11.11
N ARG A 77 10.29 -3.98 -10.49
CA ARG A 77 11.17 -3.77 -9.35
C ARG A 77 10.43 -3.01 -8.27
N ALA A 78 10.82 -3.25 -7.02
CA ALA A 78 10.32 -2.53 -5.86
C ALA A 78 11.44 -1.68 -5.26
N CYS A 79 11.15 -0.40 -4.97
CA CYS A 79 12.07 0.45 -4.23
C CYS A 79 12.27 -0.09 -2.80
N LEU A 80 13.52 -0.30 -2.41
CA LEU A 80 13.91 -0.86 -1.10
C LEU A 80 13.52 0.06 0.07
N ARG A 81 13.30 1.35 -0.18
CA ARG A 81 12.89 2.34 0.84
C ARG A 81 11.39 2.53 0.94
N CYS A 82 10.73 2.91 -0.15
CA CYS A 82 9.31 3.30 -0.12
C CYS A 82 8.35 2.20 -0.58
N ARG A 83 8.88 1.08 -1.12
CA ARG A 83 8.13 -0.05 -1.67
C ARG A 83 7.31 0.24 -2.91
N LEU A 84 7.51 1.39 -3.56
CA LEU A 84 6.88 1.69 -4.85
C LEU A 84 7.35 0.67 -5.90
N VAL A 85 6.41 0.19 -6.72
CA VAL A 85 6.65 -0.80 -7.77
C VAL A 85 6.45 -0.14 -9.13
N LYS A 86 7.49 -0.21 -9.97
CA LYS A 86 7.54 0.25 -11.36
C LYS A 86 8.41 -0.74 -12.16
N THR A 87 8.44 -0.63 -13.48
CA THR A 87 9.44 -1.36 -14.27
C THR A 87 10.82 -0.74 -14.09
N TYR A 88 11.88 -1.51 -14.40
CA TYR A 88 13.25 -1.00 -14.43
C TYR A 88 13.37 0.28 -15.28
N ASP A 89 12.84 0.26 -16.49
CA ASP A 89 12.90 1.41 -17.42
C ASP A 89 12.21 2.63 -16.85
N GLN A 90 11.07 2.45 -16.18
CA GLN A 90 10.35 3.56 -15.56
C GLN A 90 11.12 4.19 -14.39
N PHE A 91 11.84 3.39 -13.60
CA PHE A 91 12.76 3.94 -12.58
C PHE A 91 13.95 4.65 -13.22
N ARG A 92 14.48 4.11 -14.31
CA ARG A 92 15.59 4.71 -15.05
C ARG A 92 15.21 6.06 -15.66
N GLU A 93 14.02 6.17 -16.23
CA GLU A 93 13.59 7.37 -16.96
C GLU A 93 13.03 8.48 -16.08
N SER A 94 12.36 8.12 -14.98
CA SER A 94 11.58 9.07 -14.17
C SER A 94 11.86 8.98 -12.67
N GLY A 95 12.79 8.10 -12.27
CA GLY A 95 13.12 7.88 -10.87
C GLY A 95 11.97 7.35 -10.03
N CYS A 96 12.11 7.53 -8.72
CA CYS A 96 11.10 7.17 -7.73
C CYS A 96 10.41 8.41 -7.18
N GLU A 97 9.10 8.49 -7.34
CA GLU A 97 8.27 9.64 -6.96
C GLU A 97 8.26 9.91 -5.44
N ASN A 98 8.56 8.88 -4.63
CA ASN A 98 8.68 9.01 -3.18
C ASN A 98 10.13 9.18 -2.70
N CYS A 99 11.11 8.95 -3.59
CA CYS A 99 12.52 8.97 -3.29
C CYS A 99 13.35 9.76 -4.34
N PRO A 100 13.00 11.02 -4.64
CA PRO A 100 13.68 11.80 -5.69
C PRO A 100 15.17 12.04 -5.37
N PHE A 101 15.54 12.07 -4.09
CA PHE A 101 16.94 12.25 -3.66
C PHE A 101 17.87 11.09 -4.04
N PHE A 102 17.34 9.93 -4.48
CA PHE A 102 18.21 8.90 -5.07
C PHE A 102 18.68 9.27 -6.47
N LYS A 103 18.02 10.19 -7.17
CA LYS A 103 18.43 10.70 -8.51
C LYS A 103 18.71 9.59 -9.52
N MET A 104 17.82 8.59 -9.55
CA MET A 104 17.94 7.42 -10.45
C MET A 104 17.91 7.80 -11.93
N GLU A 105 17.31 8.94 -12.26
CA GLU A 105 17.24 9.53 -13.60
C GLU A 105 18.56 10.17 -14.06
N GLU A 106 19.43 10.54 -13.12
CA GLU A 106 20.78 11.05 -13.41
C GLU A 106 21.81 9.92 -13.38
N ASP A 107 21.65 8.98 -12.45
CA ASP A 107 22.55 7.86 -12.21
C ASP A 107 21.77 6.54 -12.24
N HIS A 108 21.83 5.89 -13.40
CA HIS A 108 21.08 4.66 -13.66
C HIS A 108 21.61 3.46 -12.86
N GLU A 109 22.85 3.48 -12.37
CA GLU A 109 23.39 2.38 -11.55
C GLU A 109 22.62 2.30 -10.22
N ARG A 110 22.20 3.45 -9.69
CA ARG A 110 21.38 3.53 -8.47
C ARG A 110 20.02 2.87 -8.59
N VAL A 111 19.48 2.68 -9.80
CA VAL A 111 18.25 1.91 -9.99
C VAL A 111 18.45 0.49 -9.44
N VAL A 112 19.60 -0.13 -9.72
CA VAL A 112 19.90 -1.48 -9.25
C VAL A 112 20.14 -1.49 -7.74
N ASP A 113 20.85 -0.51 -7.20
CA ASP A 113 21.20 -0.47 -5.77
C ASP A 113 20.01 -0.13 -4.85
N CYS A 114 19.07 0.68 -5.34
CA CYS A 114 17.94 1.15 -4.55
C CYS A 114 16.65 0.36 -4.79
N THR A 115 16.64 -0.61 -5.71
CA THR A 115 15.44 -1.40 -6.04
C THR A 115 15.76 -2.88 -6.21
N THR A 116 14.79 -3.76 -5.96
CA THR A 116 14.96 -5.22 -6.14
C THR A 116 13.85 -5.82 -7.01
N PRO A 117 14.14 -6.84 -7.85
CA PRO A 117 13.11 -7.67 -8.46
C PRO A 117 12.50 -8.68 -7.46
N ASN A 118 13.13 -8.92 -6.32
CA ASN A 118 12.73 -9.93 -5.34
C ASN A 118 11.78 -9.34 -4.27
N PHE A 119 10.52 -9.17 -4.64
CA PHE A 119 9.48 -8.67 -3.72
C PHE A 119 8.25 -9.59 -3.73
N ASN A 120 7.42 -9.50 -2.69
CA ASN A 120 6.24 -10.33 -2.55
C ASN A 120 4.96 -9.49 -2.53
N GLY A 121 4.05 -9.82 -3.46
CA GLY A 121 2.72 -9.25 -3.55
C GLY A 121 2.70 -7.80 -4.01
N ILE A 122 1.57 -7.37 -4.57
CA ILE A 122 1.36 -6.01 -5.06
C ILE A 122 0.04 -5.47 -4.50
N ILE A 123 0.02 -4.19 -4.15
CA ILE A 123 -1.17 -3.45 -3.75
C ILE A 123 -1.23 -2.12 -4.51
N SER A 124 -2.38 -1.85 -5.13
CA SER A 124 -2.67 -0.52 -5.70
C SER A 124 -3.38 0.34 -4.67
N VAL A 125 -2.81 1.51 -4.36
CA VAL A 125 -3.32 2.43 -3.34
C VAL A 125 -3.73 3.74 -3.99
N MET A 126 -5.05 4.02 -4.00
CA MET A 126 -5.61 5.24 -4.57
C MET A 126 -5.62 6.42 -3.58
N ASP A 127 -5.84 6.15 -2.30
CA ASP A 127 -5.84 7.15 -1.22
C ASP A 127 -5.02 6.63 -0.03
N PRO A 128 -3.70 6.88 -0.02
CA PRO A 128 -2.80 6.42 1.05
C PRO A 128 -3.17 6.97 2.43
N THR A 129 -3.72 8.19 2.49
CA THR A 129 -4.03 8.88 3.74
C THR A 129 -5.22 8.28 4.47
N ARG A 130 -6.19 7.73 3.72
CA ARG A 130 -7.43 7.14 4.27
C ARG A 130 -7.41 5.63 4.34
N SER A 131 -6.49 4.96 3.62
CA SER A 131 -6.41 3.50 3.57
C SER A 131 -5.84 2.90 4.87
N TRP A 132 -6.57 1.96 5.48
CA TRP A 132 -6.03 1.16 6.59
C TRP A 132 -4.82 0.32 6.16
N ALA A 133 -4.88 -0.32 4.99
CA ALA A 133 -3.78 -1.11 4.46
C ALA A 133 -2.51 -0.26 4.25
N ALA A 134 -2.66 0.98 3.76
CA ALA A 134 -1.54 1.90 3.60
C ALA A 134 -0.91 2.30 4.94
N ARG A 135 -1.72 2.54 5.97
CA ARG A 135 -1.23 2.80 7.34
C ARG A 135 -0.50 1.58 7.92
N TRP A 136 -1.07 0.38 7.75
CA TRP A 136 -0.46 -0.88 8.21
C TRP A 136 0.91 -1.11 7.57
N LEU A 137 1.01 -0.87 6.27
CA LEU A 137 2.26 -1.00 5.51
C LEU A 137 3.22 0.17 5.68
N ARG A 138 2.86 1.21 6.44
CA ARG A 138 3.63 2.47 6.62
C ARG A 138 3.86 3.27 5.32
N ILE A 139 2.99 3.10 4.33
CA ILE A 139 3.01 3.83 3.05
C ILE A 139 1.96 4.96 2.98
N GLY A 140 1.26 5.24 4.09
CA GLY A 140 0.18 6.24 4.12
C GLY A 140 0.60 7.70 3.88
N ARG A 141 1.91 7.99 3.89
CA ARG A 141 2.49 9.31 3.59
C ARG A 141 2.95 9.46 2.13
N PHE A 142 2.94 8.37 1.37
CA PHE A 142 3.44 8.33 0.00
C PHE A 142 2.35 8.68 -1.01
N VAL A 143 2.74 8.90 -2.26
CA VAL A 143 1.82 9.24 -3.34
C VAL A 143 0.91 8.07 -3.70
N PRO A 144 -0.30 8.30 -4.27
CA PRO A 144 -1.09 7.21 -4.83
C PRO A 144 -0.28 6.43 -5.89
N GLY A 145 -0.37 5.10 -5.88
CA GLY A 145 0.48 4.28 -6.75
C GLY A 145 0.41 2.78 -6.45
N VAL A 146 1.30 2.03 -7.09
CA VAL A 146 1.43 0.58 -6.93
C VAL A 146 2.60 0.28 -6.01
N TYR A 147 2.38 -0.51 -4.97
CA TYR A 147 3.38 -0.83 -3.93
C TYR A 147 3.49 -2.33 -3.71
N THR A 148 4.62 -2.80 -3.17
CA THR A 148 4.78 -4.19 -2.73
C THR A 148 4.33 -4.39 -1.27
N LEU A 149 3.88 -5.59 -0.93
CA LEU A 149 3.56 -5.97 0.44
C LEU A 149 4.82 -6.22 1.28
N ALA A 150 5.86 -6.79 0.66
CA ALA A 150 7.12 -7.09 1.34
C ALA A 150 8.33 -7.06 0.40
N VAL A 151 9.48 -6.73 1.00
CA VAL A 151 10.82 -6.75 0.41
C VAL A 151 11.72 -7.48 1.40
N SER A 152 12.51 -8.44 0.93
CA SER A 152 13.39 -9.23 1.81
C SER A 152 14.76 -8.57 2.01
N GLU A 153 15.21 -7.83 1.01
CA GLU A 153 16.54 -7.23 0.97
C GLU A 153 16.56 -5.86 1.66
N SER A 154 17.64 -5.57 2.39
CA SER A 154 17.88 -4.24 2.93
C SER A 154 18.56 -3.33 1.91
N LEU A 155 18.20 -2.06 1.91
CA LEU A 155 18.93 -1.00 1.21
C LEU A 155 20.43 -1.03 1.59
N PRO A 156 21.37 -0.96 0.64
CA PRO A 156 22.80 -0.91 0.91
C PRO A 156 23.20 0.25 1.84
N GLU A 157 24.28 0.10 2.61
CA GLU A 157 24.71 1.09 3.61
C GLU A 157 25.01 2.47 2.99
N GLU A 158 25.62 2.49 1.81
CA GLU A 158 25.85 3.72 1.04
C GLU A 158 24.54 4.47 0.75
N MET A 159 23.52 3.75 0.28
CA MET A 159 22.22 4.34 -0.02
C MET A 159 21.44 4.70 1.26
N GLN A 160 21.74 4.05 2.39
CA GLN A 160 21.23 4.45 3.71
C GLN A 160 21.84 5.78 4.17
N ALA A 161 23.13 6.02 3.93
CA ALA A 161 23.78 7.29 4.25
C ALA A 161 23.11 8.46 3.52
N ILE A 162 22.77 8.28 2.23
CA ILE A 162 22.00 9.29 1.47
C ILE A 162 20.64 9.57 2.14
N CYS A 163 19.96 8.55 2.67
CA CYS A 163 18.70 8.76 3.38
C CYS A 163 18.88 9.58 4.66
N GLU A 164 19.98 9.38 5.37
CA GLU A 164 20.33 10.12 6.58
C GLU A 164 20.68 11.58 6.28
N ASP A 165 21.49 11.83 5.25
CA ASP A 165 21.86 13.17 4.79
C ASP A 165 20.62 14.00 4.41
N GLU A 166 19.66 13.36 3.74
CA GLU A 166 18.37 13.95 3.36
C GLU A 166 17.35 14.00 4.51
N ARG A 167 17.78 13.60 5.72
CA ARG A 167 16.97 13.57 6.95
C ARG A 167 15.68 12.78 6.81
N VAL A 168 15.73 11.68 6.08
CA VAL A 168 14.58 10.80 5.94
C VAL A 168 14.82 9.43 6.54
N GLN A 169 13.90 9.07 7.44
CA GLN A 169 13.93 7.80 8.12
C GLN A 169 13.83 6.61 7.15
N TYR A 170 14.88 5.80 7.12
CA TYR A 170 14.84 4.46 6.54
C TYR A 170 14.41 3.44 7.61
N ASN A 171 13.51 2.52 7.23
CA ASN A 171 13.06 1.43 8.09
C ASN A 171 13.39 0.11 7.41
N PRO A 172 14.46 -0.60 7.84
CA PRO A 172 14.85 -1.86 7.20
C PRO A 172 13.73 -2.90 7.33
N PRO A 173 13.61 -3.82 6.35
CA PRO A 173 12.69 -4.95 6.47
C PRO A 173 12.96 -5.75 7.74
N LYS A 174 11.90 -6.27 8.35
CA LYS A 174 12.05 -7.23 9.44
C LYS A 174 12.57 -8.52 8.82
N ARG A 175 13.77 -8.95 9.20
CA ARG A 175 14.28 -10.29 8.87
C ARG A 175 13.25 -11.31 9.39
N LEU A 176 12.67 -12.08 8.47
CA LEU A 176 11.78 -13.19 8.79
C LEU A 176 12.59 -14.35 9.36
#